data_AF-A0A8I0L2L4-F1
#
_entry.id   AF-A0A8I0L2L4-F1
#
_cell.length_a   1.000
_cell.length_b   1.000
_cell.length_c   1.000
_cell.angle_alpha   90.00
_cell.angle_beta   90.00
_cell.angle_gamma   90.00
#
_symmetry.space_group_name_H-M   'P 1'
#
loop_
_entity.id
_entity.type
_entity.pdbx_description
1 polymer ?
#
loop_
_entity_poly.entity_id
_entity_poly.type
_entity_poly.pdbx_seq_one_letter_code
_entity_poly.pdbx_strand_id
1 'polypeptide(L)' 'MELTYRIDCRELTSRAAAHDCFARVFSLPASYGRNLDALYDVLTDLPPCTLILEHIDCL' A
#
# COMPACT_ATOMS: atom_id res chain seq x y z
N MET A 1 -5.96 -19.88 -1.74
CA MET A 1 -5.72 -18.91 -0.66
C MET A 1 -5.80 -17.55 -1.32
N GLU A 2 -6.76 -16.71 -0.94
CA GLU A 2 -6.86 -15.34 -1.47
C GLU A 2 -5.78 -14.48 -0.81
N LEU A 3 -5.02 -13.75 -1.63
CA LEU A 3 -4.00 -12.82 -1.17
C LEU A 3 -4.70 -11.64 -0.50
N THR A 4 -4.36 -11.35 0.76
CA THR A 4 -4.98 -10.26 1.53
C THR A 4 -3.90 -9.35 2.10
N TYR A 5 -4.03 -8.06 1.81
CA TYR A 5 -3.16 -7.00 2.34
C TYR A 5 -3.95 -6.16 3.33
N ARG A 6 -3.32 -5.82 4.46
CA ARG A 6 -3.91 -4.96 5.50
C ARG A 6 -3.12 -3.67 5.58
N ILE A 7 -3.83 -2.56 5.52
CA ILE A 7 -3.25 -1.22 5.60
C ILE A 7 -3.85 -0.55 6.83
N ASP A 8 -3.00 -0.18 7.79
CA ASP A 8 -3.41 0.62 8.95
C ASP A 8 -3.45 2.09 8.55
N CYS A 9 -4.65 2.64 8.42
CA CYS A 9 -4.85 4.01 7.99
C CYS A 9 -4.24 5.05 8.94
N ARG A 10 -3.96 4.68 10.21
CA ARG A 10 -3.29 5.56 11.18
C ARG A 10 -1.86 5.87 10.81
N GLU A 11 -1.23 5.03 9.97
CA GLU A 11 0.12 5.27 9.46
C GLU A 11 0.12 6.25 8.27
N LEU A 12 -1.01 6.48 7.62
CA LEU A 12 -1.15 7.30 6.40
C LEU A 12 -1.19 8.81 6.71
N THR A 13 -0.34 9.26 7.63
CA THR A 13 -0.30 10.65 8.15
C THR A 13 0.26 11.67 7.17
N SER A 14 0.94 11.22 6.13
CA SER A 14 1.47 12.06 5.05
C SER A 14 1.68 11.23 3.79
N ARG A 15 1.87 11.88 2.64
CA ARG A 15 2.19 11.19 1.38
C ARG A 15 3.44 10.31 1.50
N ALA A 16 4.48 10.79 2.18
CA ALA A 16 5.70 10.02 2.39
C ALA A 16 5.44 8.79 3.28
N ALA A 17 4.76 8.99 4.42
CA ALA A 17 4.41 7.91 5.34
C ALA A 17 3.51 6.85 4.68
N ALA A 18 2.57 7.28 3.82
CA ALA A 18 1.73 6.36 3.05
C ALA A 18 2.56 5.48 2.10
N HIS A 19 3.49 6.07 1.34
CA HIS A 19 4.35 5.29 0.44
C HIS A 19 5.30 4.36 1.20
N ASP A 20 5.79 4.75 2.38
CA ASP A 20 6.60 3.86 3.23
C ASP A 20 5.75 2.71 3.79
N CYS A 21 4.50 2.97 4.16
CA CYS A 21 3.54 1.94 4.57
C CYS A 21 3.28 0.95 3.42
N PHE A 22 2.98 1.43 2.22
CA PHE A 22 2.73 0.58 1.05
C PHE A 22 3.95 -0.24 0.66
N ALA A 23 5.15 0.36 0.66
CA ALA A 23 6.39 -0.36 0.37
C ALA A 23 6.59 -1.56 1.31
N ARG A 24 6.27 -1.39 2.60
CA ARG A 24 6.32 -2.46 3.59
C ARG A 24 5.21 -3.50 3.40
N VAL A 25 3.96 -3.09 3.24
CA VAL A 25 2.80 -3.98 3.14
C VAL A 25 2.86 -4.86 1.89
N PHE A 26 3.25 -4.28 0.76
CA PHE A 26 3.38 -5.01 -0.51
C PHE A 26 4.76 -5.64 -0.72
N SER A 27 5.70 -5.47 0.23
CA SER A 27 7.09 -5.95 0.10
C SER A 27 7.77 -5.46 -1.19
N LEU A 28 7.66 -4.16 -1.47
CA LEU A 28 8.14 -3.55 -2.71
C LEU A 28 9.67 -3.43 -2.75
N PRO A 29 10.27 -3.46 -3.96
CA PRO A 29 11.71 -3.27 -4.11
C PRO A 29 12.14 -1.86 -3.70
N ALA A 30 13.43 -1.70 -3.36
CA ALA A 30 14.03 -0.40 -3.04
C ALA A 30 13.94 0.63 -4.19
N SER A 31 13.70 0.17 -5.42
CA SER A 31 13.46 1.01 -6.60
C SER A 31 12.04 1.59 -6.67
N TYR A 32 11.17 1.33 -5.69
CA TYR A 32 9.82 1.88 -5.65
C TYR A 32 9.84 3.43 -5.64
N GLY A 33 9.23 4.04 -6.66
CA GLY A 33 9.31 5.47 -6.93
C GLY A 33 8.57 6.41 -5.97
N ARG A 34 7.80 5.87 -5.00
CA ARG A 34 7.03 6.64 -4.00
C ARG A 34 6.15 7.75 -4.61
N ASN A 35 5.45 7.43 -5.68
CA ASN A 35 4.46 8.29 -6.33
C ASN A 35 3.25 7.45 -6.77
N LEU A 36 2.20 8.11 -7.30
CA LEU A 36 0.95 7.43 -7.68
C LEU A 36 1.13 6.52 -8.90
N ASP A 37 1.99 6.88 -9.85
CA ASP A 37 2.25 6.06 -11.04
C ASP A 37 2.94 4.74 -10.65
N ALA A 38 3.99 4.82 -9.84
CA ALA A 38 4.69 3.65 -9.32
C ALA A 38 3.79 2.80 -8.40
N LEU A 39 2.84 3.42 -7.68
CA LEU A 39 1.85 2.69 -6.90
C LEU A 39 0.88 1.95 -7.82
N TYR A 40 0.41 2.61 -8.88
CA TYR A 40 -0.49 1.99 -9.87
C TYR A 40 0.18 0.78 -10.53
N ASP A 41 1.42 0.94 -11.01
CA ASP A 41 2.19 -0.15 -11.63
C ASP A 41 2.23 -1.39 -10.74
N VAL A 42 2.59 -1.19 -9.47
CA VAL A 42 2.64 -2.24 -8.46
C VAL A 42 1.27 -2.90 -8.26
N LEU A 43 0.22 -2.11 -8.04
CA LEU A 43 -1.11 -2.64 -7.76
C LEU A 43 -1.68 -3.44 -8.94
N THR A 44 -1.34 -3.06 -10.17
CA THR A 44 -1.78 -3.77 -11.38
C THR A 44 -0.99 -5.04 -11.69
N ASP A 45 0.24 -5.16 -11.17
CA ASP A 45 1.06 -6.37 -11.29
C ASP A 45 0.69 -7.45 -10.25
N LEU A 46 -0.03 -7.07 -9.19
CA LEU A 46 -0.50 -8.02 -8.18
C LEU A 46 -1.53 -9.00 -8.75
N PRO A 47 -1.49 -10.28 -8.36
CA PRO A 47 -2.58 -11.20 -8.64
C PRO A 47 -3.86 -10.74 -7.92
N PRO A 48 -5.05 -11.26 -8.31
CA PRO A 48 -6.30 -10.95 -7.63
C PRO A 48 -6.17 -11.07 -6.11
N CYS A 49 -6.39 -9.94 -5.43
CA CYS A 49 -6.16 -9.81 -3.99
C CYS A 49 -7.20 -8.88 -3.35
N THR A 50 -7.31 -8.97 -2.03
CA THR A 50 -8.19 -8.13 -1.21
C THR A 50 -7.34 -7.13 -0.42
N LEU A 51 -7.75 -5.87 -0.44
CA LEU A 51 -7.18 -4.81 0.38
C LEU A 51 -8.14 -4.50 1.52
N ILE A 52 -7.67 -4.62 2.75
CA ILE A 52 -8.41 -4.26 3.95
C ILE A 52 -7.80 -2.97 4.51
N LEU A 53 -8.61 -1.93 4.56
CA LEU A 53 -8.29 -0.67 5.22
C LEU A 53 -8.77 -0.72 6.66
N GLU A 54 -7.84 -0.71 7.61
CA GLU A 54 -8.13 -0.72 9.05
C GLU A 54 -8.05 0.72 9.60
N HIS A 55 -8.88 1.04 10.60
CA HIS A 55 -8.93 2.37 11.24
C HIS A 55 -9.22 3.52 10.26
N ILE A 56 -10.14 3.31 9.31
CA ILE A 56 -10.51 4.32 8.30
C ILE A 56 -11.06 5.63 8.90
N ASP A 57 -11.49 5.60 10.17
CA ASP A 57 -11.96 6.75 10.93
C ASP A 57 -10.92 7.86 11.14
N CYS A 58 -9.63 7.59 10.90
CA CYS A 58 -8.56 8.58 11.03
C CYS A 58 -8.11 9.23 9.71
N LEU A 59 -8.75 8.88 8.58
CA LEU A 59 -8.43 9.43 7.24
C LEU A 59 -9.12 10.77 6.97
#